data_AF-A0A5K1C4E8-F1
#
_entry.id   AF-A0A5K1C4E8-F1
#
_cell.length_a   1.000
_cell.length_b   1.000
_cell.length_c   1.000
_cell.angle_alpha   90.00
_cell.angle_beta   90.00
_cell.angle_gamma   90.00
#
_symmetry.space_group_name_H-M   'P 1'
#
loop_
_entity.id
_entity.type
_entity.pdbx_description
1 polymer ?
#
loop_
_entity_poly.entity_id
_entity_poly.type
_entity_poly.pdbx_seq_one_letter_code
_entity_poly.pdbx_strand_id
1 'polypeptide(L)' 'ATASILPQLWQPPSGMMMTNDVTDVNPEEAVPCFALSKNDSYVMSASGGKVSLFNMMTFK' A
#
# COMPACT_ATOMS: atom_id res chain seq x y z
N ALA A 1 19.20 6.53 -13.40
CA ALA A 1 18.21 7.60 -13.58
C ALA A 1 18.30 8.53 -12.38
N THR A 2 18.47 9.83 -12.58
CA THR A 2 18.59 10.80 -11.48
C THR A 2 17.49 11.83 -11.65
N ALA A 3 16.55 11.90 -10.71
CA ALA A 3 15.48 12.88 -10.75
C ALA A 3 16.03 14.25 -10.32
N SER A 4 15.72 15.30 -11.09
CA SER A 4 16.10 16.69 -10.77
C SER A 4 15.25 17.32 -9.67
N ILE A 5 14.18 16.64 -9.25
CA ILE A 5 13.24 17.08 -8.24
C ILE A 5 13.17 16.01 -7.17
N LEU A 6 13.15 16.43 -5.90
CA LEU A 6 12.99 15.52 -4.78
C LEU A 6 11.59 14.90 -4.85
N PRO A 7 11.45 13.56 -4.79
CA PRO A 7 10.13 12.93 -4.77
C PRO A 7 9.35 13.41 -3.54
N GLN A 8 8.12 13.89 -3.76
CA GLN A 8 7.20 14.21 -2.68
C GLN A 8 6.32 13.00 -2.41
N LEU A 9 6.30 12.54 -1.15
CA LEU A 9 5.40 11.48 -0.72
C LEU A 9 3.99 12.05 -0.63
N TRP A 10 3.05 11.45 -1.36
CA TRP A 10 1.65 11.82 -1.24
C TRP A 10 1.13 11.46 0.15
N GLN A 11 0.37 12.38 0.76
CA GLN A 11 -0.27 12.20 2.06
C GLN A 11 -1.79 12.22 1.86
N PRO A 12 -2.52 11.14 2.20
CA PRO A 12 -3.97 11.16 2.15
C PRO A 12 -4.54 12.17 3.13
N PRO A 13 -5.71 12.79 2.82
CA PRO A 13 -6.38 13.71 3.74
C PRO A 13 -6.72 13.09 5.11
N SER A 14 -6.86 11.77 5.17
CA SER A 14 -7.12 11.04 6.42
C SER A 14 -5.90 10.94 7.33
N GLY A 15 -4.69 11.22 6.83
CA GLY A 15 -3.43 11.05 7.54
C GLY A 15 -3.01 9.59 7.74
N MET A 16 -3.86 8.61 7.41
CA MET A 16 -3.51 7.19 7.47
C MET A 16 -2.63 6.83 6.27
N MET A 17 -1.47 6.22 6.48
CA MET A 17 -0.65 5.69 5.39
C MET A 17 -0.85 4.18 5.25
N MET A 18 -0.67 3.68 4.03
CA MET A 18 -0.57 2.24 3.82
C MET A 18 0.81 1.82 4.32
N THR A 19 0.85 1.23 5.50
CA THR A 19 2.07 0.69 6.08
C THR A 19 2.14 -0.80 5.77
N ASN A 20 3.23 -1.24 5.17
CA ASN A 20 3.52 -2.67 5.05
C ASN A 20 4.03 -3.14 6.42
N ASP A 21 3.18 -3.79 7.21
CA ASP A 21 3.63 -4.41 8.46
C ASP A 21 4.31 -5.74 8.16
N VAL A 22 5.64 -5.72 8.09
CA VAL A 22 6.47 -6.89 7.79
C VAL A 22 7.16 -7.47 9.02
N THR A 23 6.79 -7.02 10.24
CA THR A 23 7.52 -7.37 11.45
C THR A 23 7.46 -8.86 11.80
N ASP A 24 6.39 -9.56 11.41
CA ASP A 24 6.17 -10.99 11.68
C ASP A 24 6.13 -11.87 10.42
N VAL A 25 6.61 -11.36 9.27
CA VAL A 25 6.47 -12.05 7.98
C VAL A 25 7.83 -12.48 7.46
N ASN A 26 8.00 -13.77 7.15
CA ASN A 26 9.16 -14.25 6.41
C ASN A 26 9.01 -13.85 4.92
N PRO A 27 9.86 -12.93 4.40
CA PRO A 27 9.73 -12.46 3.01
C PRO A 27 10.04 -13.53 1.96
N GLU A 28 10.67 -14.64 2.36
CA GLU A 28 10.88 -15.82 1.50
C GLU A 28 9.59 -16.65 1.33
N GLU A 29 8.64 -16.56 2.26
CA GLU A 29 7.38 -17.32 2.25
C GLU A 29 6.21 -16.50 1.69
N ALA A 30 6.30 -15.16 1.73
CA ALA A 30 5.24 -14.27 1.31
C ALA A 30 5.75 -13.30 0.25
N VAL A 31 5.24 -13.42 -0.98
CA VAL A 31 5.49 -12.45 -2.05
C VAL A 31 4.56 -11.25 -1.86
N PRO A 32 5.08 -10.04 -1.61
CA PRO A 32 4.24 -8.85 -1.48
C PRO A 32 3.48 -8.60 -2.78
N CYS A 33 2.15 -8.47 -2.69
CA CYS A 33 1.32 -8.14 -3.82
C CYS A 33 0.16 -7.24 -3.42
N PHE A 34 -0.38 -6.55 -4.42
CA PHE A 34 -1.61 -5.79 -4.27
C PHE A 34 -2.43 -5.88 -5.55
N ALA A 35 -3.75 -5.70 -5.42
CA ALA A 35 -4.68 -5.65 -6.54
C ALA A 35 -5.55 -4.40 -6.43
N LEU A 36 -5.74 -3.72 -7.56
CA LEU A 36 -6.65 -2.59 -7.69
C LEU A 36 -7.98 -3.09 -8.26
N SER A 37 -9.09 -2.69 -7.64
CA SER A 37 -10.43 -2.97 -8.17
C SER A 37 -10.63 -2.35 -9.56
N LYS A 38 -11.48 -2.95 -10.40
CA LYS A 38 -11.76 -2.46 -11.77
C LYS A 38 -12.16 -0.98 -11.87
N ASN A 39 -12.78 -0.42 -10.84
CA ASN A 39 -13.24 0.96 -10.79
C ASN A 39 -12.31 1.87 -9.96
N ASP A 40 -11.09 1.42 -9.66
CA ASP A 40 -10.06 2.13 -8.90
C ASP A 40 -10.48 2.57 -7.48
N SER A 41 -11.57 2.01 -6.95
CA SER A 41 -12.14 2.42 -5.65
C SER A 41 -11.56 1.69 -4.45
N TYR A 42 -10.93 0.52 -4.66
CA TYR A 42 -10.33 -0.27 -3.59
C TYR A 42 -8.96 -0.84 -3.98
N VAL A 43 -8.07 -0.89 -3.00
CA VAL A 43 -6.81 -1.64 -3.06
C VAL A 43 -6.87 -2.78 -2.05
N MET A 44 -6.60 -4.00 -2.52
CA MET A 44 -6.34 -5.14 -1.66
C MET A 44 -4.83 -5.35 -1.57
N SER A 45 -4.26 -5.32 -0.36
CA SER A 45 -2.84 -5.52 -0.11
C SER A 45 -2.60 -6.80 0.68
N ALA A 46 -1.57 -7.57 0.31
CA ALA A 46 -1.10 -8.76 1.02
C ALA A 46 0.37 -8.64 1.45
N SER A 47 0.90 -7.41 1.53
CA SER A 47 2.32 -7.15 1.79
C SER A 47 2.78 -7.44 3.23
N GLY A 48 1.86 -7.49 4.19
CA GLY A 48 2.17 -7.64 5.62
C GLY A 48 1.73 -8.96 6.24
N GLY A 49 1.63 -10.04 5.44
CA GLY A 49 1.19 -11.36 5.90
C GLY A 49 -0.31 -11.46 6.23
N LYS A 50 -0.99 -10.33 6.42
CA LYS A 50 -2.45 -10.19 6.47
C LYS A 50 -2.95 -9.48 5.22
N VAL A 51 -4.13 -9.88 4.76
CA VAL A 51 -4.82 -9.19 3.67
C VAL A 51 -5.60 -8.00 4.22
N SER A 52 -5.29 -6.81 3.71
CA SER A 52 -5.96 -5.56 4.05
C SER A 52 -6.69 -4.99 2.83
N LEU A 53 -7.87 -4.41 3.03
CA LEU A 53 -8.66 -3.77 1.98
C LEU A 53 -8.80 -2.28 2.29
N PHE A 54 -8.34 -1.42 1.37
CA PHE A 54 -8.38 0.03 1.51
C PHE A 54 -9.36 0.64 0.51
N ASN A 55 -10.25 1.51 0.96
CA ASN A 55 -10.98 2.41 0.08
C ASN A 55 -10.03 3.51 -0.41
N MET A 56 -9.80 3.63 -1.72
CA MET A 56 -8.85 4.58 -2.29
C MET A 56 -9.30 6.04 -2.22
N MET A 57 -10.62 6.26 -2.14
CA MET A 57 -11.17 7.61 -2.06
C MET A 57 -11.00 8.21 -0.67
N THR A 58 -11.21 7.41 0.38
CA THR A 58 -11.14 7.86 1.78
C THR A 58 -9.85 7.44 2.47
N PHE A 59 -9.10 6.53 1.86
CA PHE A 59 -7.93 5.86 2.43
C PHE A 59 -8.22 5.30 3.82
N LYS A 60 -9.25 4.43 3.88
CA LYS A 60 -9.73 3.73 5.07
C LYS A 60 -9.73 2.24 4.84
#